data_AF-A0A6A0ATP0-F1
#
_entry.id   AF-A0A6A0ATP0-F1
#
_cell.length_a   1.000
_cell.length_b   1.000
_cell.length_c   1.000
_cell.angle_alpha   90.00
_cell.angle_beta   90.00
_cell.angle_gamma   90.00
#
_symmetry.space_group_name_H-M   'P 1'
#
loop_
_entity.id
_entity.type
_entity.pdbx_description
1 polymer ?
#
loop_
_entity_poly.entity_id
_entity_poly.type
_entity_poly.pdbx_seq_one_letter_code
_entity_poly.pdbx_strand_id
1 'polypeptide(L)'
;MLVVLLVIAVVLTLLVAVHWYVWRRLVRDTTTGPGAARRAGTAAVIVLPLLTVGAFTTGRADVPFWLKQTFAWPGYLWLAVLLYLTLALAVGEAVRPLLRRALDRRAARRPAASGGPPAAGAVADAPPADGPSAAEAAAEAAPPGDTAASWDGQPPVSADSSGGALRSGGAVPPGDAGLVPSAGSPRAAQPSPSGSDQATAVGTVAGETPGRTVGLTGGRASEAADVSGTPVAADVSPEGGRPAGAMSRRLFVARVVGGAAAAAAAGTVGYGTYGVLRGPSVKRVTVPLARLARAAHGYRIAVVSDIHIGPVLGRAHTQRIVDAINATQPDLVAVVGDLVDGSVADLGSAAEPLAGLRARDGSFFVTGNHEYFSGADAWVGHVRELGLTPLRNDRVEIGGFDLAGVDDVAGEREGQGPDFTRALGDRDRARAAVLLAHQPVVIHEAVRHGVDLQLSGHTHGGQLWPANYLADMANPTLAGLERYGDTQLYVSRGAGAWGPPVRVGAPSDITVVELASRDA
;
A
#
# COMPACT_ATOMS: atom_id res chain seq x y z
N MET A 1 -9.80 -31.15 8.95
CA MET A 1 -10.96 -30.36 8.45
C MET A 1 -11.58 -29.47 9.54
N LEU A 2 -12.18 -30.01 10.61
CA LEU A 2 -12.95 -29.22 11.61
C LEU A 2 -12.24 -27.97 12.14
N VAL A 3 -10.96 -28.07 12.54
CA VAL A 3 -10.18 -26.92 13.05
C VAL A 3 -10.06 -25.79 12.02
N VAL A 4 -9.87 -26.12 10.74
CA VAL A 4 -9.77 -25.11 9.66
C VAL A 4 -11.10 -24.38 9.48
N LEU A 5 -12.23 -25.11 9.51
CA LEU A 5 -13.57 -24.51 9.42
C LEU A 5 -13.87 -23.60 10.63
N LEU A 6 -13.43 -24.00 11.84
CA LEU A 6 -13.56 -23.18 13.04
C LEU A 6 -12.74 -21.88 12.93
N VAL A 7 -11.48 -21.95 12.48
CA VAL A 7 -10.63 -20.78 12.27
C VAL A 7 -11.26 -19.83 11.24
N ILE A 8 -11.75 -20.35 10.11
CA ILE A 8 -12.46 -19.55 9.09
C ILE A 8 -13.70 -18.88 9.70
N ALA A 9 -14.52 -19.60 10.48
CA ALA A 9 -15.71 -19.03 11.12
C ALA A 9 -15.35 -17.91 12.12
N VAL A 10 -14.27 -18.06 12.90
CA VAL A 10 -13.78 -17.02 13.82
C VAL A 10 -13.29 -15.79 13.06
N VAL A 11 -12.49 -15.97 12.00
CA VAL A 11 -11.97 -14.86 11.17
C VAL A 11 -13.10 -14.09 10.49
N LEU A 12 -14.08 -14.79 9.90
CA LEU A 12 -15.26 -14.17 9.29
C LEU A 12 -16.11 -13.41 10.32
N THR A 13 -16.32 -14.00 11.51
CA THR A 13 -17.05 -13.34 12.61
C THR A 13 -16.37 -12.06 13.06
N LEU A 14 -15.04 -12.09 13.24
CA LEU A 14 -14.23 -10.92 13.58
C LEU A 14 -14.30 -9.85 12.48
N LEU A 15 -14.18 -10.25 11.21
CA LEU A 15 -14.24 -9.34 10.07
C LEU A 15 -15.58 -8.59 10.01
N VAL A 16 -16.70 -9.30 10.19
CA VAL A 16 -18.04 -8.70 10.26
C VAL A 16 -18.18 -7.76 11.47
N ALA A 17 -17.69 -8.16 12.65
CA ALA A 17 -17.72 -7.33 13.85
C ALA A 17 -16.92 -6.03 13.70
N VAL A 18 -15.74 -6.09 13.07
CA VAL A 18 -14.89 -4.92 12.77
C VAL A 18 -15.57 -3.97 11.79
N HIS A 19 -16.13 -4.47 10.68
CA HIS A 19 -16.89 -3.64 9.73
C HIS A 19 -18.10 -2.97 10.39
N TRP A 20 -18.88 -3.72 11.17
CA TRP A 20 -20.01 -3.18 11.92
C TRP A 20 -19.59 -2.11 12.95
N TYR A 21 -18.46 -2.30 13.63
CA TYR A 21 -17.88 -1.32 14.55
C TYR A 21 -17.50 -0.03 13.82
N VAL A 22 -16.78 -0.12 12.70
CA VAL A 22 -16.37 1.02 11.88
C VAL A 22 -17.60 1.78 11.35
N TRP A 23 -18.61 1.08 10.81
CA TRP A 23 -19.89 1.70 10.42
C TRP A 23 -20.60 2.36 11.61
N ARG A 24 -20.65 1.70 12.77
CA ARG A 24 -21.30 2.24 13.96
C ARG A 24 -20.65 3.56 14.39
N ARG A 25 -19.31 3.65 14.36
CA ARG A 25 -18.57 4.82 14.85
C ARG A 25 -18.46 5.95 13.83
N LEU A 26 -18.28 5.64 12.54
CA LEU A 26 -18.10 6.67 11.51
C LEU A 26 -19.40 7.09 10.81
N VAL A 27 -20.44 6.25 10.81
CA VAL A 27 -21.68 6.48 10.06
C VAL A 27 -22.90 6.60 10.97
N ARG A 28 -23.08 5.69 11.95
CA ARG A 28 -24.26 5.71 12.84
C ARG A 28 -24.15 6.73 13.98
N ASP A 29 -23.00 6.85 14.65
CA ASP A 29 -22.82 7.80 15.77
C ASP A 29 -22.61 9.27 15.29
N THR A 30 -22.31 9.49 14.00
CA THR A 30 -21.99 10.82 13.40
C THR A 30 -23.17 11.48 12.66
N THR A 31 -24.27 10.74 12.43
CA THR A 31 -25.46 11.20 11.70
C THR A 31 -26.67 11.29 12.63
N THR A 32 -27.59 12.22 12.34
CA THR A 32 -28.79 12.48 13.15
C THR A 32 -29.97 11.57 12.80
N GLY A 33 -29.98 10.98 11.60
CA GLY A 33 -31.11 10.22 11.07
C GLY A 33 -30.79 9.56 9.73
N PRO A 34 -31.78 8.95 9.04
CA PRO A 34 -31.64 8.56 7.64
C PRO A 34 -31.38 9.79 6.76
N GLY A 35 -30.50 9.67 5.77
CA GLY A 35 -30.10 10.78 4.89
C GLY A 35 -28.97 10.37 3.94
N ALA A 36 -28.60 11.25 3.01
CA ALA A 36 -27.62 10.95 1.95
C ALA A 36 -26.29 10.40 2.50
N ALA A 37 -25.64 11.13 3.42
CA ALA A 37 -24.39 10.70 4.04
C ALA A 37 -24.49 9.35 4.78
N ARG A 38 -25.62 9.09 5.46
CA ARG A 38 -25.84 7.80 6.15
C ARG A 38 -26.05 6.66 5.16
N ARG A 39 -26.74 6.89 4.04
CA ARG A 39 -26.88 5.90 2.95
C ARG A 39 -25.53 5.61 2.30
N ALA A 40 -24.78 6.63 1.91
CA ALA A 40 -23.45 6.49 1.31
C ALA A 40 -22.47 5.73 2.21
N GLY A 41 -22.36 6.11 3.49
CA GLY A 41 -21.49 5.40 4.44
C GLY A 41 -21.94 3.96 4.76
N THR A 42 -23.24 3.66 4.60
CA THR A 42 -23.74 2.28 4.74
C THR A 42 -23.40 1.45 3.50
N ALA A 43 -23.58 2.02 2.30
CA ALA A 43 -23.18 1.37 1.05
C ALA A 43 -21.67 1.12 1.00
N ALA A 44 -20.84 2.08 1.42
CA ALA A 44 -19.38 1.93 1.46
C ALA A 44 -18.94 0.72 2.32
N VAL A 45 -19.48 0.56 3.53
CA VAL A 45 -19.10 -0.57 4.41
C VAL A 45 -19.65 -1.92 3.94
N ILE A 46 -20.56 -1.96 2.96
CA ILE A 46 -20.99 -3.18 2.28
C ILE A 46 -20.12 -3.44 1.04
N VAL A 47 -19.91 -2.45 0.19
CA VAL A 47 -19.20 -2.58 -1.09
C VAL A 47 -17.70 -2.79 -0.90
N LEU A 48 -17.05 -2.04 -0.01
CA LEU A 48 -15.59 -2.09 0.13
C LEU A 48 -15.06 -3.46 0.58
N PRO A 49 -15.62 -4.19 1.57
CA PRO A 49 -15.22 -5.57 1.84
C PRO A 49 -15.52 -6.54 0.68
N LEU A 50 -16.59 -6.32 -0.10
CA LEU A 50 -16.84 -7.12 -1.30
C LEU A 50 -15.75 -6.89 -2.37
N LEU A 51 -15.19 -5.68 -2.48
CA LEU A 51 -14.02 -5.42 -3.32
C LEU A 51 -12.76 -6.11 -2.77
N THR A 52 -12.55 -6.15 -1.45
CA THR A 52 -11.44 -6.90 -0.83
C THR A 52 -11.55 -8.40 -1.09
N VAL A 53 -12.76 -8.99 -0.96
CA VAL A 53 -13.01 -10.38 -1.33
C VAL A 53 -12.75 -10.59 -2.83
N GLY A 54 -13.26 -9.68 -3.68
CA GLY A 54 -13.02 -9.69 -5.13
C GLY A 54 -11.53 -9.66 -5.50
N ALA A 55 -10.71 -8.90 -4.78
CA ALA A 55 -9.27 -8.85 -5.02
C ALA A 55 -8.60 -10.21 -4.75
N PHE A 56 -8.89 -10.83 -3.59
CA PHE A 56 -8.32 -12.13 -3.24
C PHE A 56 -8.85 -13.31 -4.06
N THR A 57 -10.10 -13.24 -4.57
CA THR A 57 -10.67 -14.29 -5.42
C THR A 57 -10.24 -14.16 -6.88
N THR A 58 -10.33 -12.96 -7.47
CA THR A 58 -9.90 -12.74 -8.87
C THR A 58 -8.40 -12.90 -9.05
N GLY A 59 -7.58 -12.57 -8.04
CA GLY A 59 -6.14 -12.84 -8.07
C GLY A 59 -5.77 -14.32 -8.19
N ARG A 60 -6.66 -15.25 -7.79
CA ARG A 60 -6.48 -16.71 -7.91
C ARG A 60 -7.41 -17.37 -8.94
N ALA A 61 -8.14 -16.60 -9.72
CA ALA A 61 -9.06 -17.10 -10.74
C ALA A 61 -8.51 -16.84 -12.14
N ASP A 62 -8.86 -17.73 -13.07
CA ASP A 62 -8.66 -17.49 -14.50
C ASP A 62 -9.75 -16.51 -14.99
N VAL A 63 -9.45 -15.22 -14.84
CA VAL A 63 -10.31 -14.10 -15.24
C VAL A 63 -9.45 -13.01 -15.88
N PRO A 64 -9.99 -12.18 -16.80
CA PRO A 64 -9.21 -11.16 -17.50
C PRO A 64 -8.45 -10.23 -16.56
N PHE A 65 -7.17 -9.97 -16.86
CA PHE A 65 -6.26 -9.20 -15.99
C PHE A 65 -6.82 -7.83 -15.58
N TRP A 66 -7.47 -7.10 -16.48
CA TRP A 66 -8.09 -5.80 -16.17
C TRP A 66 -9.11 -5.88 -15.02
N LEU A 67 -9.78 -7.02 -14.85
CA LEU A 67 -10.73 -7.26 -13.76
C LEU A 67 -9.98 -7.47 -12.43
N LYS A 68 -8.87 -8.23 -12.45
CA LYS A 68 -7.95 -8.37 -11.31
C LYS A 68 -7.44 -6.99 -10.85
N GLN A 69 -7.01 -6.14 -11.79
CA GLN A 69 -6.59 -4.77 -11.51
C GLN A 69 -7.72 -3.90 -10.91
N THR A 70 -8.93 -4.02 -11.46
CA THR A 70 -10.12 -3.26 -11.02
C THR A 70 -10.49 -3.56 -9.57
N PHE A 71 -10.38 -4.81 -9.12
CA PHE A 71 -10.62 -5.17 -7.72
C PHE A 71 -9.42 -4.91 -6.80
N ALA A 72 -8.20 -5.20 -7.25
CA ALA A 72 -7.00 -5.17 -6.40
C ALA A 72 -6.75 -3.80 -5.75
N TRP A 73 -6.77 -2.71 -6.53
CA TRP A 73 -6.52 -1.37 -6.01
C TRP A 73 -7.48 -0.95 -4.87
N PRO A 74 -8.82 -0.88 -5.07
CA PRO A 74 -9.74 -0.48 -4.01
C PRO A 74 -9.89 -1.56 -2.93
N GLY A 75 -9.85 -2.84 -3.29
CA GLY A 75 -10.03 -3.95 -2.37
C GLY A 75 -8.89 -4.09 -1.37
N TYR A 76 -7.64 -3.97 -1.81
CA TYR A 76 -6.48 -4.06 -0.92
C TYR A 76 -6.22 -2.74 -0.17
N LEU A 77 -6.47 -1.56 -0.77
CA LEU A 77 -6.42 -0.30 -0.01
C LEU A 77 -7.47 -0.27 1.10
N TRP A 78 -8.67 -0.81 0.89
CA TRP A 78 -9.67 -0.91 1.95
C TRP A 78 -9.19 -1.75 3.14
N LEU A 79 -8.45 -2.84 2.91
CA LEU A 79 -7.94 -3.68 4.00
C LEU A 79 -7.01 -2.89 4.95
N ALA A 80 -6.11 -2.08 4.38
CA ALA A 80 -5.25 -1.20 5.17
C ALA A 80 -6.02 -0.04 5.83
N VAL A 81 -6.96 0.59 5.11
CA VAL A 81 -7.82 1.65 5.67
C VAL A 81 -8.66 1.11 6.84
N LEU A 82 -9.23 -0.09 6.73
CA LEU A 82 -10.01 -0.75 7.79
C LEU A 82 -9.16 -0.98 9.05
N LEU A 83 -7.92 -1.45 8.88
CA LEU A 83 -6.96 -1.65 9.98
C LEU A 83 -6.72 -0.32 10.73
N TYR A 84 -6.25 0.72 10.04
CA TYR A 84 -5.91 1.98 10.70
C TYR A 84 -7.13 2.77 11.18
N LEU A 85 -8.29 2.67 10.52
CA LEU A 85 -9.55 3.18 11.06
C LEU A 85 -9.91 2.49 12.38
N THR A 86 -9.78 1.18 12.46
CA THR A 86 -10.11 0.41 13.67
C THR A 86 -9.19 0.78 14.82
N LEU A 87 -7.88 0.87 14.58
CA LEU A 87 -6.88 1.29 15.56
C LEU A 87 -7.11 2.75 16.03
N ALA A 88 -7.30 3.69 15.10
CA ALA A 88 -7.53 5.10 15.43
C ALA A 88 -8.88 5.32 16.15
N LEU A 89 -9.92 4.55 15.82
CA LEU A 89 -11.18 4.55 16.55
C LEU A 89 -11.04 3.95 17.96
N ALA A 90 -10.24 2.90 18.15
CA ALA A 90 -9.99 2.32 19.46
C ALA A 90 -9.28 3.31 20.41
N VAL A 91 -8.23 4.00 19.93
CA VAL A 91 -7.62 5.14 20.63
C VAL A 91 -8.66 6.25 20.88
N GLY A 92 -9.49 6.52 19.87
CA GLY A 92 -10.60 7.47 19.95
C GLY A 92 -11.60 7.18 21.08
N GLU A 93 -11.92 5.92 21.38
CA GLU A 93 -12.79 5.56 22.51
C GLU A 93 -12.14 5.81 23.87
N ALA A 94 -10.82 5.61 24.01
CA ALA A 94 -10.09 5.96 25.24
C ALA A 94 -10.04 7.48 25.49
N VAL A 95 -9.95 8.28 24.44
CA VAL A 95 -9.96 9.76 24.50
C VAL A 95 -11.38 10.33 24.68
N ARG A 96 -12.41 9.65 24.15
CA ARG A 96 -13.83 10.05 24.20
C ARG A 96 -14.34 10.49 25.59
N PRO A 97 -14.08 9.79 26.72
CA PRO A 97 -14.52 10.25 28.05
C PRO A 97 -13.80 11.50 28.54
N LEU A 98 -12.53 11.70 28.17
CA LEU A 98 -11.76 12.88 28.55
C LEU A 98 -12.29 14.13 27.84
N LEU A 99 -12.56 14.03 26.53
CA LEU A 99 -13.18 15.11 25.75
C LEU A 99 -14.54 15.53 26.30
N ARG A 100 -15.39 14.57 26.71
CA ARG A 100 -16.68 14.87 27.37
C ARG A 100 -16.47 15.65 28.67
N ARG A 101 -15.66 15.11 29.60
CA ARG A 101 -15.32 15.77 30.88
C ARG A 101 -14.77 17.19 30.67
N ALA A 102 -13.95 17.42 29.66
CA ALA A 102 -13.42 18.74 29.32
C ALA A 102 -14.51 19.72 28.82
N LEU A 103 -15.40 19.27 27.94
CA LEU A 103 -16.53 20.06 27.44
C LEU A 103 -17.54 20.39 28.54
N ASP A 104 -17.84 19.44 29.42
CA ASP A 104 -18.79 19.63 30.52
C ASP A 104 -18.21 20.59 31.58
N ARG A 105 -16.91 20.49 31.90
CA ARG A 105 -16.19 21.50 32.71
C ARG A 105 -16.19 22.89 32.05
N ARG A 106 -16.02 22.99 30.73
CA ARG A 106 -16.07 24.27 29.99
C ARG A 106 -17.47 24.85 29.95
N ALA A 107 -18.52 24.03 29.94
CA ALA A 107 -19.90 24.47 30.06
C ALA A 107 -20.20 25.01 31.47
N ALA A 108 -19.79 24.30 32.52
CA ALA A 108 -19.98 24.73 33.92
C ALA A 108 -19.18 26.00 34.30
N ARG A 109 -18.09 26.30 33.57
CA ARG A 109 -17.28 27.52 33.74
C ARG A 109 -17.75 28.71 32.90
N ARG A 110 -18.78 28.55 32.05
CA ARG A 110 -19.33 29.67 31.28
C ARG A 110 -20.26 30.44 32.21
N PRO A 111 -20.02 31.74 32.49
CA PRO A 111 -20.94 32.52 33.31
C PRO A 111 -22.35 32.45 32.72
N ALA A 112 -23.36 32.33 33.58
CA ALA A 112 -24.71 32.61 33.15
C ALA A 112 -24.72 34.06 32.62
N ALA A 113 -25.23 34.27 31.40
CA ALA A 113 -25.54 35.62 30.95
C ALA A 113 -26.52 36.20 31.96
N SER A 114 -26.15 37.31 32.60
CA SER A 114 -26.91 37.93 33.67
C SER A 114 -28.34 38.18 33.20
N GLY A 115 -29.33 37.73 33.98
CA GLY A 115 -30.71 38.14 33.76
C GLY A 115 -30.79 39.65 33.74
N GLY A 116 -31.56 40.22 32.80
CA GLY A 116 -31.73 41.66 32.70
C GLY A 116 -32.27 42.23 34.01
N PRO A 117 -31.82 43.42 34.45
CA PRO A 117 -32.31 44.04 35.68
C PRO A 117 -33.83 44.28 35.61
N PRO A 118 -34.56 44.12 36.72
CA PRO A 118 -36.00 44.36 36.76
C PRO A 118 -36.32 45.85 36.54
N ALA A 119 -37.48 46.12 35.93
CA ALA A 119 -37.89 47.48 35.59
C ALA A 119 -38.42 48.27 36.81
N ALA A 120 -37.66 49.28 37.20
CA ALA A 120 -38.07 50.49 37.90
C ALA A 120 -37.16 51.61 37.37
N GLY A 121 -37.49 52.89 37.33
CA GLY A 121 -38.62 53.68 37.86
C GLY A 121 -38.17 55.16 37.78
N ALA A 122 -39.08 56.13 37.72
CA ALA A 122 -38.72 57.56 37.61
C ALA A 122 -37.90 58.04 38.85
N VAL A 123 -37.16 59.16 38.87
CA VAL A 123 -37.49 60.54 38.42
C VAL A 123 -36.25 61.29 37.87
N ALA A 124 -36.48 62.44 37.21
CA ALA A 124 -35.53 63.26 36.46
C ALA A 124 -34.49 64.07 37.27
N ASP A 125 -33.45 64.56 36.58
CA ASP A 125 -33.25 66.02 36.39
C ASP A 125 -32.40 66.33 35.14
N ALA A 126 -32.42 67.57 34.64
CA ALA A 126 -31.74 68.06 33.40
C ALA A 126 -31.68 69.61 33.38
N PRO A 127 -31.19 70.33 32.34
CA PRO A 127 -30.30 70.01 31.19
C PRO A 127 -29.02 70.90 31.25
N PRO A 128 -28.36 71.38 30.17
CA PRO A 128 -28.21 70.94 28.76
C PRO A 128 -26.74 70.44 28.52
N ALA A 129 -26.06 70.44 27.36
CA ALA A 129 -26.28 70.85 25.95
C ALA A 129 -25.34 69.98 25.05
N ASP A 130 -25.26 70.04 23.72
CA ASP A 130 -25.99 70.76 22.65
C ASP A 130 -25.90 69.94 21.32
N GLY A 131 -26.27 70.51 20.17
CA GLY A 131 -26.13 69.93 18.83
C GLY A 131 -24.90 70.41 18.02
N PRO A 132 -24.82 70.15 16.69
CA PRO A 132 -25.88 69.59 15.84
C PRO A 132 -25.47 68.48 14.84
N SER A 133 -26.51 67.80 14.31
CA SER A 133 -26.68 67.20 12.96
C SER A 133 -25.68 66.19 12.36
N ALA A 134 -26.23 65.33 11.50
CA ALA A 134 -25.49 64.41 10.62
C ALA A 134 -25.57 64.85 9.14
N ALA A 135 -24.66 64.31 8.33
CA ALA A 135 -24.74 64.08 6.87
C ALA A 135 -23.80 62.89 6.57
N GLU A 136 -24.30 61.71 6.23
CA GLU A 136 -24.56 61.22 4.86
C GLU A 136 -23.32 60.82 4.02
N ALA A 137 -23.06 59.50 4.02
CA ALA A 137 -22.77 58.62 2.88
C ALA A 137 -21.48 58.73 2.00
N ALA A 138 -20.82 57.56 1.91
CA ALA A 138 -20.23 56.91 0.72
C ALA A 138 -18.71 57.06 0.37
N ALA A 139 -18.25 56.07 -0.43
CA ALA A 139 -16.99 55.96 -1.20
C ALA A 139 -15.65 55.59 -0.50
N GLU A 140 -15.43 54.27 -0.45
CA GLU A 140 -14.21 53.46 -0.66
C GLU A 140 -12.91 54.08 -1.26
N ALA A 141 -11.72 53.56 -0.82
CA ALA A 141 -10.36 53.51 -1.44
C ALA A 141 -9.16 53.88 -0.50
N ALA A 142 -7.91 53.55 -0.90
CA ALA A 142 -6.62 53.61 -0.13
C ALA A 142 -5.47 54.22 -0.99
N PRO A 143 -4.13 54.27 -0.65
CA PRO A 143 -3.34 53.93 0.56
C PRO A 143 -2.75 55.23 1.23
N PRO A 144 -1.44 55.56 1.49
CA PRO A 144 -0.06 54.95 1.39
C PRO A 144 0.57 54.63 2.80
N GLY A 145 1.87 54.43 3.08
CA GLY A 145 3.12 54.16 2.31
C GLY A 145 4.41 54.91 2.81
N ASP A 146 5.58 54.25 2.81
CA ASP A 146 6.99 54.78 2.82
C ASP A 146 7.52 55.61 4.03
N THR A 147 8.83 55.88 4.31
CA THR A 147 10.22 55.50 3.86
C THR A 147 11.26 55.92 4.97
N ALA A 148 12.61 55.99 4.78
CA ALA A 148 13.64 54.94 4.66
C ALA A 148 15.09 55.51 4.87
N ALA A 149 16.08 54.71 5.30
CA ALA A 149 17.50 55.06 5.59
C ALA A 149 18.37 53.78 5.83
N SER A 150 19.71 53.72 5.97
CA SER A 150 20.94 54.41 5.46
C SER A 150 22.18 53.63 6.03
N TRP A 151 23.49 53.80 5.72
CA TRP A 151 24.28 54.60 4.76
C TRP A 151 25.70 54.00 4.51
N ASP A 152 26.25 54.21 3.30
CA ASP A 152 27.65 54.38 2.80
C ASP A 152 28.93 53.59 3.28
N GLY A 153 29.83 53.30 2.32
CA GLY A 153 31.23 52.84 2.50
C GLY A 153 31.89 52.19 1.24
N GLN A 154 33.22 52.32 1.01
CA GLN A 154 33.94 51.84 -0.21
C GLN A 154 35.33 51.14 0.03
N PRO A 155 35.98 50.49 -0.97
CA PRO A 155 37.07 49.49 -0.83
C PRO A 155 38.52 50.06 -1.05
N PRO A 156 39.65 49.28 -1.03
CA PRO A 156 40.19 48.59 -2.25
C PRO A 156 41.23 47.39 -2.11
N VAL A 157 41.53 46.74 -3.26
CA VAL A 157 42.77 46.01 -3.76
C VAL A 157 43.47 44.76 -3.11
N SER A 158 44.05 43.93 -4.02
CA SER A 158 45.25 43.02 -3.92
C SER A 158 45.21 41.67 -3.16
N ALA A 159 46.03 40.64 -3.45
CA ALA A 159 46.74 40.18 -4.67
C ALA A 159 47.44 38.78 -4.45
N ASP A 160 47.62 37.99 -5.53
CA ASP A 160 48.57 36.84 -5.70
C ASP A 160 48.43 35.58 -4.78
N SER A 161 49.00 34.38 -5.05
CA SER A 161 49.89 33.90 -6.14
C SER A 161 49.87 32.38 -6.41
N SER A 162 50.19 31.99 -7.66
CA SER A 162 50.80 30.70 -8.14
C SER A 162 50.07 29.35 -7.95
N GLY A 163 50.20 28.34 -8.84
CA GLY A 163 50.82 28.32 -10.18
C GLY A 163 50.93 26.92 -10.84
N GLY A 164 50.89 26.85 -12.17
CA GLY A 164 51.12 25.64 -13.01
C GLY A 164 49.88 24.76 -13.30
N ALA A 165 49.50 24.34 -14.52
CA ALA A 165 50.09 24.44 -15.88
C ALA A 165 51.44 23.68 -16.04
N LEU A 166 51.73 22.82 -17.02
CA LEU A 166 51.21 22.46 -18.38
C LEU A 166 51.50 20.95 -18.68
N ARG A 167 51.33 20.26 -19.85
CA ARG A 167 50.86 20.49 -21.26
C ARG A 167 50.52 19.10 -21.88
N SER A 168 49.32 18.87 -22.44
CA SER A 168 48.99 18.73 -23.89
C SER A 168 49.50 17.52 -24.72
N GLY A 169 48.59 16.85 -25.46
CA GLY A 169 48.86 16.03 -26.66
C GLY A 169 48.43 14.55 -26.57
N GLY A 170 47.87 13.91 -27.61
CA GLY A 170 47.40 14.43 -28.90
C GLY A 170 47.15 13.34 -29.98
N ALA A 171 46.45 13.74 -31.05
CA ALA A 171 46.25 13.06 -32.34
C ALA A 171 45.34 11.81 -32.44
N VAL A 172 44.49 11.85 -33.47
CA VAL A 172 43.79 10.73 -34.14
C VAL A 172 44.36 10.64 -35.57
N PRO A 173 44.46 9.44 -36.17
CA PRO A 173 44.19 9.27 -37.60
C PRO A 173 43.17 8.15 -37.93
N PRO A 174 42.56 8.13 -39.14
CA PRO A 174 41.49 7.19 -39.51
C PRO A 174 41.86 6.18 -40.62
N GLY A 175 40.93 5.28 -40.96
CA GLY A 175 40.99 4.33 -42.09
C GLY A 175 40.73 2.87 -41.64
N ASP A 176 40.15 1.96 -42.43
CA ASP A 176 39.63 2.06 -43.81
C ASP A 176 38.48 1.04 -44.04
N ALA A 177 37.91 0.93 -45.25
CA ALA A 177 36.57 0.36 -45.52
C ALA A 177 36.49 -0.98 -46.30
N GLY A 178 35.33 -1.64 -46.17
CA GLY A 178 34.76 -2.70 -47.02
C GLY A 178 33.31 -3.00 -46.55
N LEU A 179 32.25 -3.18 -47.37
CA LEU A 179 32.04 -3.86 -48.66
C LEU A 179 32.33 -5.37 -48.55
N VAL A 180 31.45 -6.32 -48.95
CA VAL A 180 30.30 -6.29 -49.90
C VAL A 180 29.09 -7.17 -49.37
N PRO A 181 27.98 -7.52 -50.09
CA PRO A 181 26.64 -7.61 -49.46
C PRO A 181 25.84 -8.92 -49.71
N SER A 182 24.50 -8.86 -49.52
CA SER A 182 23.46 -9.88 -49.84
C SER A 182 23.37 -11.08 -48.87
N ALA A 183 22.24 -11.74 -48.63
CA ALA A 183 20.81 -11.54 -48.98
C ALA A 183 19.96 -12.08 -47.80
N GLY A 184 18.65 -11.94 -47.66
CA GLY A 184 17.59 -11.30 -48.46
C GLY A 184 16.22 -11.67 -47.88
N SER A 185 15.20 -10.82 -47.99
CA SER A 185 13.85 -11.12 -47.50
C SER A 185 13.10 -12.07 -48.44
N PRO A 186 12.18 -12.90 -47.93
CA PRO A 186 10.92 -13.18 -48.60
C PRO A 186 9.76 -12.36 -47.98
N ARG A 187 8.77 -12.04 -48.81
CA ARG A 187 7.60 -11.22 -48.47
C ARG A 187 6.33 -12.00 -48.77
N ALA A 188 5.36 -11.92 -47.85
CA ALA A 188 3.96 -12.33 -47.98
C ALA A 188 3.64 -13.82 -48.22
N ALA A 189 2.70 -14.31 -47.42
CA ALA A 189 1.44 -14.87 -47.94
C ALA A 189 0.33 -14.69 -46.90
N GLN A 190 -0.68 -13.86 -47.20
CA GLN A 190 -2.02 -14.07 -46.66
C GLN A 190 -2.77 -15.01 -47.60
N PRO A 191 -3.71 -15.81 -47.09
CA PRO A 191 -4.91 -16.12 -47.84
C PRO A 191 -6.17 -15.59 -47.12
N SER A 192 -6.94 -14.81 -47.87
CA SER A 192 -8.34 -14.47 -47.63
C SER A 192 -9.06 -14.55 -48.98
N PRO A 193 -10.39 -14.67 -49.05
CA PRO A 193 -11.26 -15.43 -48.15
C PRO A 193 -12.23 -16.34 -48.94
N SER A 194 -12.94 -17.24 -48.26
CA SER A 194 -14.20 -17.83 -48.74
C SER A 194 -15.12 -18.14 -47.55
N GLY A 195 -16.45 -18.05 -47.65
CA GLY A 195 -17.25 -17.45 -48.74
C GLY A 195 -18.61 -18.15 -48.89
N SER A 196 -19.70 -17.37 -48.88
CA SER A 196 -21.10 -17.80 -49.10
C SER A 196 -21.69 -18.70 -47.96
N ASP A 197 -22.99 -18.65 -47.63
CA ASP A 197 -24.00 -17.66 -48.03
C ASP A 197 -25.25 -17.57 -47.12
N GLN A 198 -26.05 -16.55 -47.44
CA GLN A 198 -27.51 -16.41 -47.26
C GLN A 198 -28.11 -16.33 -45.85
N ALA A 199 -28.81 -15.20 -45.65
CA ALA A 199 -29.88 -15.05 -44.68
C ALA A 199 -31.25 -15.35 -45.33
N THR A 200 -32.27 -15.59 -44.52
CA THR A 200 -33.67 -15.25 -44.86
C THR A 200 -34.46 -15.01 -43.58
N ALA A 201 -35.58 -14.29 -43.69
CA ALA A 201 -36.40 -13.85 -42.56
C ALA A 201 -37.90 -13.99 -42.88
N VAL A 202 -38.74 -13.52 -41.94
CA VAL A 202 -40.21 -13.43 -41.99
C VAL A 202 -40.95 -14.74 -41.67
N GLY A 203 -41.93 -14.65 -40.78
CA GLY A 203 -42.72 -15.79 -40.26
C GLY A 203 -43.69 -15.37 -39.16
N THR A 204 -44.51 -14.34 -39.42
CA THR A 204 -45.48 -13.77 -38.46
C THR A 204 -46.85 -14.51 -38.56
N VAL A 205 -47.82 -14.13 -37.71
CA VAL A 205 -49.25 -14.55 -37.67
C VAL A 205 -49.51 -15.85 -36.88
N ALA A 206 -50.55 -16.01 -36.06
CA ALA A 206 -51.36 -15.12 -35.20
C ALA A 206 -52.26 -16.03 -34.31
N GLY A 207 -52.87 -15.52 -33.24
CA GLY A 207 -53.71 -16.35 -32.36
C GLY A 207 -54.46 -15.60 -31.27
N GLU A 208 -55.48 -14.83 -31.66
CA GLU A 208 -56.53 -14.35 -30.74
C GLU A 208 -57.55 -15.50 -30.44
N THR A 209 -58.59 -15.40 -29.60
CA THR A 209 -59.32 -14.27 -28.96
C THR A 209 -59.84 -14.71 -27.54
N PRO A 210 -60.84 -14.11 -26.83
CA PRO A 210 -60.68 -13.87 -25.38
C PRO A 210 -61.77 -14.43 -24.44
N GLY A 211 -61.62 -14.18 -23.14
CA GLY A 211 -62.71 -14.23 -22.14
C GLY A 211 -62.95 -12.85 -21.51
N ARG A 212 -64.21 -12.39 -21.44
CA ARG A 212 -64.60 -11.04 -20.99
C ARG A 212 -65.80 -11.11 -20.04
N THR A 213 -65.67 -10.50 -18.87
CA THR A 213 -66.82 -10.20 -18.00
C THR A 213 -66.65 -8.83 -17.33
N VAL A 214 -67.76 -8.11 -17.15
CA VAL A 214 -67.81 -6.78 -16.51
C VAL A 214 -68.85 -6.84 -15.38
N GLY A 215 -68.55 -6.21 -14.25
CA GLY A 215 -69.48 -5.99 -13.14
C GLY A 215 -69.35 -4.56 -12.61
N LEU A 216 -70.48 -3.87 -12.43
CA LEU A 216 -70.57 -2.46 -12.02
C LEU A 216 -71.58 -2.28 -10.89
N THR A 217 -71.44 -1.16 -10.17
CA THR A 217 -72.33 -0.63 -9.12
C THR A 217 -72.31 -1.37 -7.76
N GLY A 218 -72.53 -0.70 -6.62
CA GLY A 218 -72.53 0.76 -6.43
C GLY A 218 -73.16 1.26 -5.11
N GLY A 219 -72.54 2.27 -4.49
CA GLY A 219 -73.14 3.11 -3.43
C GLY A 219 -73.19 2.51 -2.00
N ARG A 220 -73.61 3.25 -0.97
CA ARG A 220 -73.61 4.74 -0.75
C ARG A 220 -74.00 5.02 0.72
N ALA A 221 -73.28 5.91 1.42
CA ALA A 221 -73.70 6.52 2.71
C ALA A 221 -73.94 5.53 3.88
N SER A 222 -74.23 5.92 5.12
CA SER A 222 -73.79 7.07 5.95
C SER A 222 -74.32 6.86 7.37
N GLU A 223 -73.49 6.98 8.40
CA GLU A 223 -74.01 7.29 9.74
C GLU A 223 -73.00 8.04 10.60
N ALA A 224 -73.50 8.97 11.40
CA ALA A 224 -72.75 9.78 12.34
C ALA A 224 -73.59 9.97 13.60
N ALA A 225 -72.97 9.87 14.77
CA ALA A 225 -73.59 10.13 16.06
C ALA A 225 -72.69 11.07 16.86
N ASP A 226 -73.28 12.14 17.40
CA ASP A 226 -72.62 13.19 18.17
C ASP A 226 -72.95 13.04 19.66
N VAL A 227 -71.94 13.20 20.52
CA VAL A 227 -72.12 13.47 21.96
C VAL A 227 -71.01 14.42 22.41
N SER A 228 -71.39 15.59 22.91
CA SER A 228 -70.47 16.67 23.26
C SER A 228 -69.76 16.48 24.61
N GLY A 229 -68.54 17.03 24.75
CA GLY A 229 -67.78 17.02 26.00
C GLY A 229 -66.83 18.22 26.13
N THR A 230 -66.93 18.95 27.23
CA THR A 230 -66.27 20.25 27.50
C THR A 230 -64.73 20.20 27.39
N PRO A 231 -64.08 21.21 26.76
CA PRO A 231 -62.62 21.30 26.75
C PRO A 231 -62.10 21.76 28.12
N VAL A 232 -61.32 20.90 28.79
CA VAL A 232 -60.51 21.29 29.96
C VAL A 232 -59.28 22.05 29.46
N ALA A 233 -58.97 23.19 30.08
CA ALA A 233 -57.83 24.01 29.70
C ALA A 233 -56.51 23.24 29.91
N ALA A 234 -55.74 23.08 28.82
CA ALA A 234 -54.39 22.55 28.90
C ALA A 234 -53.45 23.64 29.45
N ASP A 235 -52.84 23.39 30.62
CA ASP A 235 -51.78 24.23 31.19
C ASP A 235 -50.49 24.04 30.39
N VAL A 236 -50.39 24.75 29.26
CA VAL A 236 -49.21 24.75 28.39
C VAL A 236 -48.16 25.69 28.98
N SER A 237 -47.53 25.23 30.06
CA SER A 237 -46.24 25.75 30.50
C SER A 237 -45.28 25.78 29.30
N PRO A 238 -44.69 26.93 28.93
CA PRO A 238 -43.87 27.03 27.73
C PRO A 238 -42.57 26.25 27.91
N GLU A 239 -42.41 25.13 27.19
CA GLU A 239 -41.11 24.46 27.08
C GLU A 239 -40.08 25.49 26.57
N GLY A 240 -39.07 25.77 27.39
CA GLY A 240 -37.99 26.70 27.05
C GLY A 240 -37.27 26.25 25.78
N GLY A 241 -37.63 26.86 24.66
CA GLY A 241 -37.27 26.41 23.32
C GLY A 241 -35.77 26.23 23.15
N ARG A 242 -35.30 24.98 23.12
CA ARG A 242 -33.90 24.67 22.81
C ARG A 242 -33.60 25.20 21.40
N PRO A 243 -32.58 26.07 21.21
CA PRO A 243 -32.38 26.74 19.93
C PRO A 243 -32.18 25.73 18.80
N ALA A 244 -33.11 25.76 17.83
CA ALA A 244 -33.12 24.86 16.69
C ALA A 244 -31.83 25.05 15.87
N GLY A 245 -30.96 24.04 15.87
CA GLY A 245 -29.63 24.08 15.25
C GLY A 245 -28.47 23.74 16.20
N ALA A 246 -28.68 23.78 17.52
CA ALA A 246 -27.64 23.43 18.50
C ALA A 246 -27.24 21.94 18.43
N MET A 247 -26.08 21.64 17.85
CA MET A 247 -25.55 20.27 17.75
C MET A 247 -25.34 19.65 19.14
N SER A 248 -25.91 18.46 19.39
CA SER A 248 -25.77 17.81 20.70
C SER A 248 -24.30 17.47 21.01
N ARG A 249 -23.87 17.62 22.27
CA ARG A 249 -22.47 17.36 22.68
C ARG A 249 -22.01 15.95 22.31
N ARG A 250 -22.90 14.95 22.38
CA ARG A 250 -22.63 13.57 21.92
C ARG A 250 -22.29 13.53 20.43
N LEU A 251 -23.09 14.18 19.59
CA LEU A 251 -22.91 14.22 18.13
C LEU A 251 -21.64 14.99 17.74
N PHE A 252 -21.37 16.11 18.41
CA PHE A 252 -20.13 16.86 18.23
C PHE A 252 -18.90 16.00 18.55
N VAL A 253 -18.84 15.39 19.73
CA VAL A 253 -17.73 14.48 20.12
C VAL A 253 -17.65 13.25 19.19
N ALA A 254 -18.77 12.74 18.68
CA ALA A 254 -18.76 11.65 17.71
C ALA A 254 -18.14 12.09 16.37
N ARG A 255 -18.51 13.26 15.85
CA ARG A 255 -17.95 13.82 14.61
C ARG A 255 -16.48 14.19 14.73
N VAL A 256 -16.06 14.79 15.85
CA VAL A 256 -14.65 15.13 16.10
C VAL A 256 -13.80 13.86 16.20
N VAL A 257 -14.20 12.87 17.00
CA VAL A 257 -13.43 11.61 17.14
C VAL A 257 -13.45 10.80 15.83
N GLY A 258 -14.58 10.71 15.15
CA GLY A 258 -14.69 9.99 13.86
C GLY A 258 -13.90 10.66 12.73
N GLY A 259 -13.95 11.99 12.63
CA GLY A 259 -13.18 12.77 11.67
C GLY A 259 -11.68 12.69 11.93
N ALA A 260 -11.24 12.80 13.19
CA ALA A 260 -9.84 12.63 13.56
C ALA A 260 -9.33 11.21 13.26
N ALA A 261 -10.11 10.17 13.55
CA ALA A 261 -9.75 8.79 13.23
C ALA A 261 -9.69 8.54 11.71
N ALA A 262 -10.61 9.12 10.93
CA ALA A 262 -10.59 9.05 9.48
C ALA A 262 -9.37 9.78 8.88
N ALA A 263 -9.05 10.97 9.38
CA ALA A 263 -7.86 11.73 8.96
C ALA A 263 -6.56 11.01 9.31
N ALA A 264 -6.46 10.42 10.51
CA ALA A 264 -5.31 9.62 10.93
C ALA A 264 -5.12 8.40 10.03
N ALA A 265 -6.17 7.60 9.80
CA ALA A 265 -6.10 6.42 8.95
C ALA A 265 -5.75 6.77 7.49
N ALA A 266 -6.35 7.81 6.94
CA ALA A 266 -6.04 8.29 5.58
C ALA A 266 -4.59 8.79 5.47
N GLY A 267 -4.08 9.50 6.49
CA GLY A 267 -2.68 9.93 6.56
C GLY A 267 -1.70 8.76 6.65
N THR A 268 -1.95 7.79 7.53
CA THR A 268 -1.10 6.60 7.69
C THR A 268 -1.09 5.73 6.43
N VAL A 269 -2.25 5.47 5.81
CA VAL A 269 -2.32 4.71 4.55
C VAL A 269 -1.68 5.50 3.41
N GLY A 270 -2.00 6.79 3.26
CA GLY A 270 -1.44 7.63 2.19
C GLY A 270 0.09 7.72 2.25
N TYR A 271 0.65 7.88 3.45
CA TYR A 271 2.10 7.82 3.68
C TYR A 271 2.68 6.45 3.30
N GLY A 272 2.05 5.36 3.74
CA GLY A 272 2.50 4.00 3.44
C GLY A 272 2.41 3.62 1.96
N THR A 273 1.40 4.10 1.24
CA THR A 273 1.29 3.94 -0.22
C THR A 273 2.28 4.81 -0.97
N TYR A 274 2.51 6.05 -0.53
CA TYR A 274 3.53 6.91 -1.11
C TYR A 274 4.92 6.28 -1.02
N GLY A 275 5.26 5.63 0.11
CA GLY A 275 6.49 4.87 0.27
C GLY A 275 6.65 3.76 -0.78
N VAL A 276 5.66 2.87 -0.91
CA VAL A 276 5.68 1.77 -1.89
C VAL A 276 5.78 2.30 -3.33
N LEU A 277 4.99 3.32 -3.67
CA LEU A 277 4.97 3.90 -5.01
C LEU A 277 6.30 4.59 -5.36
N ARG A 278 6.96 5.25 -4.40
CA ARG A 278 8.28 5.85 -4.62
C ARG A 278 9.37 4.80 -4.88
N GLY A 279 9.23 3.59 -4.35
CA GLY A 279 10.16 2.47 -4.51
C GLY A 279 11.03 2.24 -3.28
N PRO A 280 11.77 1.11 -3.25
CA PRO A 280 12.57 0.69 -2.09
C PRO A 280 13.75 1.60 -1.79
N SER A 281 14.17 1.56 -0.52
CA SER A 281 15.40 2.20 -0.05
C SER A 281 16.63 1.29 -0.28
N VAL A 282 17.73 1.84 -0.79
CA VAL A 282 19.00 1.08 -0.88
C VAL A 282 19.69 1.09 0.49
N LYS A 283 19.98 -0.10 1.01
CA LYS A 283 20.76 -0.32 2.24
C LYS A 283 22.12 -0.93 1.89
N ARG A 284 23.06 -0.83 2.83
CA ARG A 284 24.37 -1.48 2.76
C ARG A 284 24.65 -2.18 4.10
N VAL A 285 25.13 -3.41 4.06
CA VAL A 285 25.59 -4.17 5.24
C VAL A 285 26.88 -4.91 4.90
N THR A 286 27.87 -4.86 5.77
CA THR A 286 29.11 -5.63 5.62
C THR A 286 29.02 -6.89 6.48
N VAL A 287 29.20 -8.07 5.88
CA VAL A 287 29.07 -9.36 6.56
C VAL A 287 30.42 -10.08 6.60
N PRO A 288 31.04 -10.23 7.79
CA PRO A 288 32.32 -10.92 7.94
C PRO A 288 32.12 -12.45 7.91
N LEU A 289 32.73 -13.11 6.92
CA LEU A 289 32.65 -14.55 6.70
C LEU A 289 34.01 -15.21 6.98
N ALA A 290 34.01 -16.31 7.74
CA ALA A 290 35.24 -16.91 8.25
C ALA A 290 36.03 -17.72 7.20
N ARG A 291 35.37 -18.23 6.17
CA ARG A 291 35.96 -19.04 5.07
C ARG A 291 36.01 -18.29 3.73
N LEU A 292 35.84 -16.98 3.74
CA LEU A 292 35.81 -16.19 2.52
C LEU A 292 37.24 -15.88 2.06
N ALA A 293 37.59 -16.34 0.86
CA ALA A 293 38.90 -16.07 0.26
C ALA A 293 39.20 -14.57 0.21
N ARG A 294 40.46 -14.17 0.44
CA ARG A 294 40.88 -12.76 0.45
C ARG A 294 40.54 -12.01 -0.85
N ALA A 295 40.55 -12.71 -1.99
CA ALA A 295 40.16 -12.17 -3.30
C ALA A 295 38.67 -11.80 -3.40
N ALA A 296 37.82 -12.24 -2.47
CA ALA A 296 36.40 -11.93 -2.38
C ALA A 296 36.07 -10.87 -1.30
N HIS A 297 37.07 -10.29 -0.63
CA HIS A 297 36.83 -9.18 0.29
C HIS A 297 36.35 -7.94 -0.48
N GLY A 298 35.25 -7.33 -0.02
CA GLY A 298 34.61 -6.20 -0.70
C GLY A 298 33.67 -6.60 -1.85
N TYR A 299 33.34 -7.90 -1.98
CA TYR A 299 32.41 -8.40 -2.98
C TYR A 299 30.97 -8.03 -2.64
N ARG A 300 30.25 -7.35 -3.54
CA ARG A 300 28.94 -6.72 -3.27
C ARG A 300 27.80 -7.45 -3.99
N ILE A 301 27.00 -8.18 -3.22
CA ILE A 301 25.76 -8.82 -3.69
C ILE A 301 24.60 -7.82 -3.51
N ALA A 302 23.92 -7.43 -4.59
CA ALA A 302 22.64 -6.71 -4.50
C ALA A 302 21.51 -7.72 -4.25
N VAL A 303 21.04 -7.79 -3.00
CA VAL A 303 19.94 -8.64 -2.57
C VAL A 303 18.61 -7.91 -2.73
N VAL A 304 17.68 -8.56 -3.42
CA VAL A 304 16.29 -8.11 -3.58
C VAL A 304 15.35 -9.31 -3.42
N SER A 305 14.22 -9.11 -2.75
CA SER A 305 13.18 -10.12 -2.53
C SER A 305 11.80 -9.45 -2.56
N ASP A 306 10.73 -10.24 -2.54
CA ASP A 306 9.35 -9.78 -2.30
C ASP A 306 8.99 -8.59 -3.20
N ILE A 307 9.23 -8.74 -4.51
CA ILE A 307 9.00 -7.70 -5.51
C ILE A 307 7.50 -7.58 -5.79
N HIS A 308 6.75 -8.68 -5.75
CA HIS A 308 5.31 -8.76 -6.05
C HIS A 308 4.92 -7.93 -7.28
N ILE A 309 5.55 -8.23 -8.42
CA ILE A 309 5.04 -7.81 -9.73
C ILE A 309 3.61 -8.36 -9.82
N GLY A 310 2.63 -7.47 -9.92
CA GLY A 310 1.23 -7.84 -9.79
C GLY A 310 0.30 -6.76 -10.33
N PRO A 311 -1.03 -6.96 -10.22
CA PRO A 311 -2.04 -6.07 -10.81
C PRO A 311 -1.99 -4.61 -10.33
N VAL A 312 -1.30 -4.35 -9.21
CA VAL A 312 -1.21 -3.05 -8.53
C VAL A 312 0.03 -2.25 -8.95
N LEU A 313 1.23 -2.86 -8.92
CA LEU A 313 2.52 -2.15 -9.03
C LEU A 313 3.10 -2.13 -10.46
N GLY A 314 2.95 -3.23 -11.20
CA GLY A 314 3.29 -3.34 -12.63
C GLY A 314 4.73 -3.01 -13.06
N ARG A 315 4.94 -2.96 -14.39
CA ARG A 315 6.25 -2.80 -15.07
C ARG A 315 7.08 -1.62 -14.56
N ALA A 316 6.43 -0.52 -14.19
CA ALA A 316 7.11 0.68 -13.69
C ALA A 316 7.79 0.46 -12.33
N HIS A 317 7.24 -0.41 -11.48
CA HIS A 317 7.86 -0.77 -10.19
C HIS A 317 9.12 -1.61 -10.41
N THR A 318 9.04 -2.62 -11.28
CA THR A 318 10.18 -3.43 -11.71
C THR A 318 11.32 -2.57 -12.27
N GLN A 319 10.99 -1.60 -13.13
CA GLN A 319 11.99 -0.64 -13.66
C GLN A 319 12.69 0.14 -12.53
N ARG A 320 11.94 0.71 -11.57
CA ARG A 320 12.54 1.45 -10.44
C ARG A 320 13.45 0.57 -9.57
N ILE A 321 13.15 -0.72 -9.44
CA ILE A 321 13.99 -1.69 -8.74
C ILE A 321 15.28 -1.95 -9.51
N VAL A 322 15.19 -2.21 -10.81
CA VAL A 322 16.35 -2.46 -11.69
C VAL A 322 17.26 -1.23 -11.75
N ASP A 323 16.69 -0.03 -11.88
CA ASP A 323 17.44 1.23 -11.84
C ASP A 323 18.17 1.40 -10.50
N ALA A 324 17.50 1.12 -9.38
CA ALA A 324 18.08 1.21 -8.04
C ALA A 324 19.18 0.17 -7.79
N ILE A 325 19.03 -1.07 -8.28
CA ILE A 325 20.06 -2.11 -8.21
C ILE A 325 21.27 -1.69 -9.03
N ASN A 326 21.07 -1.32 -10.30
CA ASN A 326 22.14 -0.92 -11.22
C ASN A 326 22.93 0.29 -10.70
N ALA A 327 22.26 1.24 -10.04
CA ALA A 327 22.90 2.39 -9.40
C ALA A 327 23.84 2.04 -8.23
N THR A 328 23.82 0.81 -7.72
CA THR A 328 24.79 0.31 -6.73
C THR A 328 26.05 -0.31 -7.35
N GLN A 329 26.05 -0.52 -8.67
CA GLN A 329 27.09 -1.21 -9.44
C GLN A 329 27.54 -2.53 -8.80
N PRO A 330 26.63 -3.48 -8.53
CA PRO A 330 26.94 -4.68 -7.76
C PRO A 330 27.82 -5.65 -8.55
N ASP A 331 28.49 -6.52 -7.81
CA ASP A 331 29.29 -7.62 -8.37
C ASP A 331 28.38 -8.77 -8.83
N LEU A 332 27.26 -8.99 -8.12
CA LEU A 332 26.23 -10.01 -8.38
C LEU A 332 24.84 -9.51 -7.93
N VAL A 333 23.77 -9.88 -8.64
CA VAL A 333 22.37 -9.67 -8.18
C VAL A 333 21.79 -10.98 -7.68
N ALA A 334 21.15 -10.96 -6.51
CA ALA A 334 20.42 -12.09 -5.94
C ALA A 334 18.94 -11.72 -5.79
N VAL A 335 18.07 -12.38 -6.57
CA VAL A 335 16.61 -12.26 -6.50
C VAL A 335 16.06 -13.43 -5.70
N VAL A 336 15.60 -13.16 -4.49
CA VAL A 336 15.40 -14.16 -3.43
C VAL A 336 13.90 -14.39 -3.16
N GLY A 337 13.23 -14.94 -4.18
CA GLY A 337 11.83 -15.35 -4.15
C GLY A 337 10.78 -14.22 -4.10
N ASP A 338 9.53 -14.63 -4.29
CA ASP A 338 8.33 -13.80 -4.32
C ASP A 338 8.45 -12.62 -5.31
N LEU A 339 8.73 -12.99 -6.56
CA LEU A 339 8.83 -12.06 -7.67
C LEU A 339 7.45 -11.56 -8.11
N VAL A 340 6.41 -12.40 -8.03
CA VAL A 340 5.15 -12.23 -8.80
C VAL A 340 3.87 -12.60 -8.04
N ASP A 341 2.76 -11.91 -8.33
CA ASP A 341 1.41 -12.18 -7.82
C ASP A 341 0.45 -12.66 -8.94
N GLY A 342 0.91 -13.54 -9.84
CA GLY A 342 0.10 -14.03 -10.97
C GLY A 342 0.92 -14.71 -12.08
N SER A 343 0.25 -15.15 -13.15
CA SER A 343 0.88 -15.96 -14.22
C SER A 343 1.77 -15.15 -15.18
N VAL A 344 2.69 -15.84 -15.87
CA VAL A 344 3.53 -15.25 -16.93
C VAL A 344 2.70 -14.57 -18.03
N ALA A 345 1.52 -15.12 -18.36
CA ALA A 345 0.62 -14.54 -19.36
C ALA A 345 0.05 -13.17 -18.95
N ASP A 346 -0.21 -12.96 -17.66
CA ASP A 346 -0.70 -11.67 -17.12
C ASP A 346 0.44 -10.66 -16.88
N LEU A 347 1.62 -11.15 -16.47
CA LEU A 347 2.66 -10.31 -15.83
C LEU A 347 4.05 -10.38 -16.47
N GLY A 348 4.29 -11.24 -17.45
CA GLY A 348 5.61 -11.42 -18.06
C GLY A 348 6.18 -10.12 -18.65
N SER A 349 5.32 -9.27 -19.22
CA SER A 349 5.68 -7.94 -19.73
C SER A 349 5.97 -6.91 -18.63
N ALA A 350 5.47 -7.15 -17.41
CA ALA A 350 5.84 -6.38 -16.23
C ALA A 350 7.16 -6.85 -15.60
N ALA A 351 7.60 -8.08 -15.88
CA ALA A 351 8.91 -8.61 -15.51
C ALA A 351 10.04 -8.22 -16.48
N GLU A 352 9.73 -7.90 -17.74
CA GLU A 352 10.70 -7.48 -18.78
C GLU A 352 11.88 -6.59 -18.31
N PRO A 353 11.71 -5.56 -17.44
CA PRO A 353 12.83 -4.72 -17.02
C PRO A 353 13.98 -5.48 -16.33
N LEU A 354 13.74 -6.68 -15.80
CA LEU A 354 14.78 -7.52 -15.17
C LEU A 354 15.91 -7.89 -16.15
N ALA A 355 15.64 -7.97 -17.46
CA ALA A 355 16.68 -8.12 -18.49
C ALA A 355 17.63 -6.91 -18.59
N GLY A 356 17.30 -5.81 -17.92
CA GLY A 356 18.16 -4.63 -17.73
C GLY A 356 19.08 -4.70 -16.50
N LEU A 357 19.05 -5.76 -15.69
CA LEU A 357 19.95 -5.93 -14.53
C LEU A 357 21.42 -6.03 -14.98
N ARG A 358 22.32 -5.38 -14.25
CA ARG A 358 23.75 -5.31 -14.55
C ARG A 358 24.58 -5.60 -13.32
N ALA A 359 25.30 -6.72 -13.37
CA ALA A 359 26.32 -7.14 -12.42
C ALA A 359 27.42 -7.88 -13.19
N ARG A 360 28.67 -7.88 -12.67
CA ARG A 360 29.81 -8.50 -13.35
C ARG A 360 29.63 -10.01 -13.49
N ASP A 361 29.18 -10.67 -12.42
CA ASP A 361 29.11 -12.12 -12.31
C ASP A 361 27.68 -12.65 -12.52
N GLY A 362 26.76 -11.80 -12.99
CA GLY A 362 25.39 -12.15 -13.37
C GLY A 362 24.32 -11.89 -12.31
N SER A 363 23.11 -12.36 -12.61
CA SER A 363 21.91 -12.25 -11.76
C SER A 363 21.32 -13.64 -11.50
N PHE A 364 21.03 -13.95 -10.24
CA PHE A 364 20.58 -15.28 -9.81
C PHE A 364 19.19 -15.22 -9.18
N PHE A 365 18.44 -16.31 -9.29
CA PHE A 365 17.06 -16.43 -8.83
C PHE A 365 16.84 -17.70 -8.01
N VAL A 366 16.05 -17.60 -6.94
CA VAL A 366 15.42 -18.76 -6.27
C VAL A 366 13.92 -18.51 -6.14
N THR A 367 13.13 -19.58 -6.10
CA THR A 367 11.68 -19.49 -5.89
C THR A 367 11.36 -19.03 -4.46
N GLY A 368 10.26 -18.29 -4.32
CA GLY A 368 9.50 -18.14 -3.09
C GLY A 368 8.15 -18.84 -3.19
N ASN A 369 7.32 -18.75 -2.15
CA ASN A 369 6.02 -19.41 -2.14
C ASN A 369 5.03 -18.84 -3.17
N HIS A 370 5.21 -17.58 -3.61
CA HIS A 370 4.36 -16.98 -4.63
C HIS A 370 4.58 -17.51 -6.04
N GLU A 371 5.77 -18.01 -6.37
CA GLU A 371 6.00 -18.66 -7.67
C GLU A 371 5.18 -19.94 -7.79
N TYR A 372 5.11 -20.77 -6.75
CA TYR A 372 4.25 -21.97 -6.71
C TYR A 372 2.75 -21.61 -6.78
N PHE A 373 2.33 -20.51 -6.15
CA PHE A 373 0.96 -20.00 -6.32
C PHE A 373 0.67 -19.44 -7.73
N SER A 374 1.69 -19.24 -8.56
CA SER A 374 1.65 -18.55 -9.86
C SER A 374 2.07 -19.42 -11.06
N GLY A 375 2.45 -20.68 -10.82
CA GLY A 375 3.03 -21.59 -11.82
C GLY A 375 4.56 -21.52 -11.86
N ALA A 376 5.23 -22.17 -10.91
CA ALA A 376 6.67 -22.01 -10.67
C ALA A 376 7.54 -22.34 -11.90
N ASP A 377 7.32 -23.49 -12.55
CA ASP A 377 8.12 -23.90 -13.71
C ASP A 377 8.03 -22.91 -14.89
N ALA A 378 6.85 -22.30 -15.10
CA ALA A 378 6.67 -21.27 -16.14
C ALA A 378 7.44 -19.98 -15.81
N TRP A 379 7.43 -19.56 -14.55
CA TRP A 379 8.20 -18.40 -14.10
C TRP A 379 9.72 -18.66 -14.11
N VAL A 380 10.16 -19.85 -13.72
CA VAL A 380 11.56 -20.31 -13.83
C VAL A 380 12.03 -20.36 -15.29
N GLY A 381 11.13 -20.64 -16.24
CA GLY A 381 11.36 -20.44 -17.67
C GLY A 381 11.54 -18.95 -18.01
N HIS A 382 10.53 -18.13 -17.72
CA HIS A 382 10.49 -16.72 -18.10
C HIS A 382 11.66 -15.90 -17.54
N VAL A 383 12.05 -16.08 -16.26
CA VAL A 383 13.20 -15.34 -15.69
C VAL A 383 14.54 -15.76 -16.33
N ARG A 384 14.64 -17.00 -16.84
CA ARG A 384 15.82 -17.46 -17.60
C ARG A 384 15.87 -16.82 -18.99
N GLU A 385 14.73 -16.64 -19.64
CA GLU A 385 14.63 -15.87 -20.90
C GLU A 385 14.96 -14.38 -20.69
N LEU A 386 14.67 -13.84 -19.50
CA LEU A 386 15.11 -12.50 -19.05
C LEU A 386 16.58 -12.45 -18.57
N GLY A 387 17.35 -13.53 -18.70
CA GLY A 387 18.80 -13.55 -18.43
C GLY A 387 19.20 -13.73 -16.95
N LEU A 388 18.28 -14.15 -16.08
CA LEU A 388 18.61 -14.58 -14.71
C LEU A 388 18.93 -16.08 -14.70
N THR A 389 19.75 -16.52 -13.76
CA THR A 389 20.09 -17.94 -13.56
C THR A 389 19.33 -18.51 -12.37
N PRO A 390 18.33 -19.40 -12.56
CA PRO A 390 17.61 -20.04 -11.46
C PRO A 390 18.48 -21.12 -10.79
N LEU A 391 18.71 -21.00 -9.48
CA LEU A 391 19.45 -21.97 -8.66
C LEU A 391 18.47 -22.91 -7.94
N ARG A 392 18.01 -23.95 -8.65
CA ARG A 392 16.97 -24.88 -8.16
C ARG A 392 17.58 -26.09 -7.48
N ASN A 393 17.80 -25.98 -6.16
CA ASN A 393 18.54 -26.95 -5.36
C ASN A 393 19.91 -27.23 -6.01
N ASP A 394 20.66 -26.15 -6.26
CA ASP A 394 21.81 -26.11 -7.16
C ASP A 394 22.85 -25.07 -6.70
N ARG A 395 24.08 -25.15 -7.24
CA ARG A 395 25.23 -24.35 -6.79
C ARG A 395 26.16 -23.97 -7.93
N VAL A 396 26.66 -22.75 -7.88
CA VAL A 396 27.71 -22.23 -8.74
C VAL A 396 28.89 -21.69 -7.92
N GLU A 397 30.10 -21.88 -8.42
CA GLU A 397 31.30 -21.30 -7.84
C GLU A 397 31.54 -19.89 -8.41
N ILE A 398 31.56 -18.87 -7.56
CA ILE A 398 31.70 -17.46 -7.98
C ILE A 398 32.65 -16.74 -7.03
N GLY A 399 33.54 -15.91 -7.57
CA GLY A 399 34.33 -14.95 -6.80
C GLY A 399 35.27 -15.52 -5.73
N GLY A 400 35.45 -16.84 -5.62
CA GLY A 400 36.18 -17.49 -4.52
C GLY A 400 35.31 -17.97 -3.36
N PHE A 401 33.99 -18.08 -3.56
CA PHE A 401 33.03 -18.70 -2.65
C PHE A 401 32.03 -19.57 -3.43
N ASP A 402 31.11 -20.22 -2.71
CA ASP A 402 30.02 -21.01 -3.27
C ASP A 402 28.73 -20.21 -3.18
N LEU A 403 28.03 -19.98 -4.30
CA LEU A 403 26.67 -19.47 -4.29
C LEU A 403 25.70 -20.62 -4.56
N ALA A 404 24.87 -20.95 -3.58
CA ALA A 404 23.85 -22.00 -3.69
C ALA A 404 22.44 -21.40 -3.64
N GLY A 405 21.47 -22.12 -4.21
CA GLY A 405 20.05 -21.82 -4.05
C GLY A 405 19.25 -23.08 -3.79
N VAL A 406 18.17 -22.95 -3.01
CA VAL A 406 17.18 -24.01 -2.77
C VAL A 406 15.80 -23.55 -3.18
N ASP A 407 14.97 -24.49 -3.62
CA ASP A 407 13.56 -24.26 -3.91
C ASP A 407 12.76 -23.98 -2.62
N ASP A 408 11.68 -23.18 -2.71
CA ASP A 408 10.87 -22.82 -1.54
C ASP A 408 10.12 -24.00 -0.89
N VAL A 409 9.87 -23.90 0.42
CA VAL A 409 9.11 -24.88 1.23
C VAL A 409 7.70 -25.14 0.66
N ALA A 410 7.07 -24.16 0.00
CA ALA A 410 5.79 -24.37 -0.69
C ALA A 410 5.87 -25.46 -1.78
N GLY A 411 7.02 -25.62 -2.43
CA GLY A 411 7.28 -26.61 -3.46
C GLY A 411 7.23 -28.06 -2.96
N GLU A 412 7.31 -28.32 -1.66
CA GLU A 412 7.08 -29.66 -1.08
C GLU A 412 5.73 -30.26 -1.52
N ARG A 413 4.72 -29.41 -1.74
CA ARG A 413 3.37 -29.80 -2.18
C ARG A 413 3.32 -30.36 -3.60
N GLU A 414 4.33 -30.03 -4.40
CA GLU A 414 4.50 -30.44 -5.80
C GLU A 414 5.67 -31.44 -5.95
N GLY A 415 6.29 -31.88 -4.85
CA GLY A 415 7.47 -32.74 -4.84
C GLY A 415 8.79 -32.00 -5.17
N GLN A 416 8.78 -30.67 -5.12
CA GLN A 416 9.86 -29.77 -5.53
C GLN A 416 10.30 -28.84 -4.37
N GLY A 417 10.45 -29.40 -3.16
CA GLY A 417 10.89 -28.65 -1.97
C GLY A 417 12.40 -28.40 -1.90
N PRO A 418 12.90 -27.78 -0.82
CA PRO A 418 14.32 -27.51 -0.62
C PRO A 418 15.16 -28.78 -0.44
N ASP A 419 16.18 -28.97 -1.29
CA ASP A 419 17.16 -30.06 -1.19
C ASP A 419 18.58 -29.50 -1.01
N PHE A 420 18.95 -29.35 0.26
CA PHE A 420 20.28 -28.92 0.69
C PHE A 420 21.38 -29.95 0.40
N THR A 421 21.05 -31.24 0.29
CA THR A 421 22.05 -32.28 0.00
C THR A 421 22.48 -32.21 -1.47
N ARG A 422 21.54 -31.98 -2.38
CA ARG A 422 21.81 -31.72 -3.79
C ARG A 422 22.54 -30.38 -4.00
N ALA A 423 22.14 -29.32 -3.31
CA ALA A 423 22.77 -28.01 -3.46
C ALA A 423 24.19 -27.92 -2.84
N LEU A 424 24.45 -28.57 -1.70
CA LEU A 424 25.64 -28.32 -0.87
C LEU A 424 26.42 -29.59 -0.45
N GLY A 425 25.96 -30.79 -0.78
CA GLY A 425 26.50 -32.04 -0.23
C GLY A 425 27.96 -32.31 -0.60
N ASP A 426 28.29 -32.12 -1.88
CA ASP A 426 29.57 -32.39 -2.55
C ASP A 426 30.57 -31.22 -2.53
N ARG A 427 30.17 -30.06 -1.99
CA ARG A 427 31.01 -28.84 -2.01
C ARG A 427 32.27 -28.96 -1.15
N ASP A 428 33.31 -28.20 -1.50
CA ASP A 428 34.47 -28.00 -0.63
C ASP A 428 34.10 -27.15 0.59
N ARG A 429 34.11 -27.78 1.76
CA ARG A 429 33.78 -27.13 3.05
C ARG A 429 34.90 -26.21 3.57
N ALA A 430 36.06 -26.12 2.93
CA ALA A 430 37.03 -25.06 3.20
C ALA A 430 36.57 -23.68 2.68
N ARG A 431 35.69 -23.65 1.67
CA ARG A 431 35.15 -22.42 1.08
C ARG A 431 33.92 -21.91 1.84
N ALA A 432 33.76 -20.59 1.84
CA ALA A 432 32.52 -19.95 2.26
C ALA A 432 31.36 -20.33 1.34
N ALA A 433 30.17 -20.58 1.90
CA ALA A 433 28.93 -20.72 1.15
C ALA A 433 27.94 -19.62 1.51
N VAL A 434 27.43 -18.97 0.46
CA VAL A 434 26.29 -18.05 0.49
C VAL A 434 25.08 -18.79 -0.09
N LEU A 435 24.00 -18.89 0.69
CA LEU A 435 22.76 -19.56 0.31
C LEU A 435 21.68 -18.52 -0.01
N LEU A 436 21.03 -18.65 -1.15
CA LEU A 436 19.76 -18.01 -1.45
C LEU A 436 18.63 -18.96 -1.04
N ALA A 437 17.79 -18.53 -0.10
CA ALA A 437 16.60 -19.28 0.33
C ALA A 437 15.52 -18.29 0.73
N HIS A 438 14.35 -18.32 0.08
CA HIS A 438 13.34 -17.28 0.25
C HIS A 438 12.86 -17.11 1.69
N GLN A 439 12.34 -18.18 2.31
CA GLN A 439 11.88 -18.15 3.70
C GLN A 439 13.05 -18.25 4.69
N PRO A 440 13.10 -17.41 5.75
CA PRO A 440 14.13 -17.50 6.78
C PRO A 440 14.04 -18.78 7.65
N VAL A 441 12.89 -19.47 7.63
CA VAL A 441 12.61 -20.67 8.46
C VAL A 441 13.61 -21.82 8.24
N VAL A 442 14.20 -21.94 7.04
CA VAL A 442 15.15 -23.02 6.71
C VAL A 442 16.57 -22.82 7.29
N ILE A 443 16.80 -21.77 8.08
CA ILE A 443 18.11 -21.43 8.66
C ILE A 443 18.76 -22.58 9.44
N HIS A 444 17.97 -23.44 10.09
CA HIS A 444 18.49 -24.61 10.80
C HIS A 444 19.06 -25.68 9.87
N GLU A 445 18.59 -25.79 8.62
CA GLU A 445 19.21 -26.65 7.60
C GLU A 445 20.47 -26.03 7.03
N ALA A 446 20.49 -24.71 6.84
CA ALA A 446 21.69 -23.98 6.42
C ALA A 446 22.84 -24.16 7.44
N VAL A 447 22.52 -24.11 8.74
CA VAL A 447 23.45 -24.47 9.82
C VAL A 447 23.94 -25.92 9.70
N ARG A 448 23.03 -26.89 9.50
CA ARG A 448 23.41 -28.32 9.34
C ARG A 448 24.34 -28.58 8.15
N HIS A 449 24.20 -27.81 7.06
CA HIS A 449 25.05 -27.95 5.87
C HIS A 449 26.30 -27.04 5.90
N GLY A 450 26.51 -26.30 6.99
CA GLY A 450 27.67 -25.44 7.16
C GLY A 450 27.72 -24.29 6.16
N VAL A 451 26.59 -23.61 5.98
CA VAL A 451 26.48 -22.33 5.25
C VAL A 451 27.05 -21.20 6.12
N ASP A 452 27.74 -20.23 5.53
CA ASP A 452 28.30 -19.08 6.27
C ASP A 452 27.32 -17.89 6.29
N LEU A 453 26.52 -17.75 5.24
CA LEU A 453 25.49 -16.71 5.09
C LEU A 453 24.26 -17.23 4.33
N GLN A 454 23.09 -17.18 4.93
CA GLN A 454 21.81 -17.28 4.24
C GLN A 454 21.26 -15.88 3.93
N LEU A 455 20.74 -15.71 2.72
CA LEU A 455 20.03 -14.52 2.25
C LEU A 455 18.55 -14.90 2.04
N SER A 456 17.64 -14.11 2.62
CA SER A 456 16.19 -14.38 2.65
C SER A 456 15.34 -13.12 2.57
N GLY A 457 14.05 -13.30 2.27
CA GLY A 457 13.00 -12.27 2.26
C GLY A 457 11.81 -12.72 3.11
N HIS A 458 10.65 -12.89 2.46
CA HIS A 458 9.39 -13.45 2.96
C HIS A 458 8.64 -12.64 4.02
N THR A 459 9.34 -12.08 5.00
CA THR A 459 8.69 -11.50 6.18
C THR A 459 8.02 -10.15 5.92
N HIS A 460 8.43 -9.44 4.86
CA HIS A 460 8.19 -8.00 4.62
C HIS A 460 8.53 -7.08 5.82
N GLY A 461 9.27 -7.55 6.82
CA GLY A 461 9.33 -6.91 8.15
C GLY A 461 7.95 -6.71 8.82
N GLY A 462 6.94 -7.50 8.42
CA GLY A 462 5.55 -7.42 8.87
C GLY A 462 4.62 -6.50 8.09
N GLN A 463 5.14 -5.76 7.10
CA GLN A 463 4.45 -4.82 6.19
C GLN A 463 3.63 -3.67 6.83
N LEU A 464 2.63 -3.99 7.67
CA LEU A 464 1.65 -3.09 8.26
C LEU A 464 1.69 -3.18 9.79
N TRP A 465 2.29 -2.21 10.48
CA TRP A 465 2.20 -2.12 11.94
C TRP A 465 0.73 -2.17 12.41
N PRO A 466 0.36 -2.99 13.42
CA PRO A 466 1.21 -3.76 14.33
C PRO A 466 1.47 -5.23 13.92
N ALA A 467 1.17 -5.65 12.68
CA ALA A 467 1.36 -7.03 12.23
C ALA A 467 2.84 -7.49 12.23
N ASN A 468 3.79 -6.55 12.31
CA ASN A 468 5.20 -6.86 12.58
C ASN A 468 5.40 -7.72 13.83
N TYR A 469 4.62 -7.55 14.91
CA TYR A 469 4.77 -8.41 16.09
C TYR A 469 4.27 -9.85 15.83
N LEU A 470 3.32 -10.04 14.90
CA LEU A 470 2.86 -11.37 14.49
C LEU A 470 3.89 -12.05 13.57
N ALA A 471 4.50 -11.29 12.66
CA ALA A 471 5.57 -11.78 11.80
C ALA A 471 6.83 -12.15 12.61
N ASP A 472 7.17 -11.35 13.63
CA ASP A 472 8.28 -11.57 14.57
C ASP A 472 8.11 -12.89 15.35
N MET A 473 6.91 -13.17 15.86
CA MET A 473 6.60 -14.45 16.53
C MET A 473 6.49 -15.66 15.59
N ALA A 474 6.46 -15.45 14.27
CA ALA A 474 6.24 -16.50 13.26
C ALA A 474 7.51 -16.85 12.44
N ASN A 475 8.59 -16.08 12.58
CA ASN A 475 9.85 -16.25 11.84
C ASN A 475 11.03 -16.29 12.82
N PRO A 476 12.15 -16.97 12.49
CA PRO A 476 13.32 -16.98 13.37
C PRO A 476 14.00 -15.61 13.46
N THR A 477 13.99 -14.85 12.36
CA THR A 477 14.48 -13.45 12.27
C THR A 477 13.44 -12.63 11.50
N LEU A 478 13.03 -11.47 12.03
CA LEU A 478 12.06 -10.60 11.33
C LEU A 478 12.69 -9.86 10.15
N ALA A 479 13.77 -9.10 10.36
CA ALA A 479 14.46 -8.36 9.29
C ALA A 479 15.77 -7.71 9.76
N GLY A 480 16.88 -7.99 9.07
CA GLY A 480 18.23 -7.56 9.45
C GLY A 480 19.25 -8.69 9.35
N LEU A 481 20.43 -8.50 9.96
CA LEU A 481 21.48 -9.50 10.07
C LEU A 481 21.47 -10.12 11.47
N GLU A 482 21.31 -11.44 11.56
CA GLU A 482 21.39 -12.22 12.81
C GLU A 482 22.32 -13.43 12.65
N ARG A 483 22.65 -14.12 13.75
CA ARG A 483 23.68 -15.19 13.77
C ARG A 483 23.18 -16.45 14.48
N TYR A 484 23.34 -17.58 13.80
CA TYR A 484 22.90 -18.92 14.21
C TYR A 484 24.13 -19.83 14.30
N GLY A 485 24.84 -19.76 15.42
CA GLY A 485 26.15 -20.42 15.57
C GLY A 485 27.19 -19.73 14.69
N ASP A 486 27.67 -20.42 13.65
CA ASP A 486 28.59 -19.84 12.67
C ASP A 486 27.93 -19.31 11.40
N THR A 487 26.74 -19.80 11.07
CA THR A 487 25.91 -19.26 9.98
C THR A 487 25.35 -17.90 10.36
N GLN A 488 25.33 -16.97 9.42
CA GLN A 488 24.61 -15.70 9.53
C GLN A 488 23.36 -15.74 8.66
N LEU A 489 22.30 -15.06 9.07
CA LEU A 489 21.06 -14.91 8.32
C LEU A 489 20.84 -13.44 8.05
N TYR A 490 20.71 -13.06 6.77
CA TYR A 490 20.24 -11.74 6.38
C TYR A 490 18.82 -11.82 5.81
N VAL A 491 17.87 -11.16 6.47
CA VAL A 491 16.48 -11.04 6.03
C VAL A 491 16.23 -9.61 5.53
N SER A 492 16.03 -9.47 4.22
CA SER A 492 15.54 -8.23 3.60
C SER A 492 14.09 -7.97 4.00
N ARG A 493 13.64 -6.71 3.95
CA ARG A 493 12.20 -6.39 4.04
C ARG A 493 11.50 -6.49 2.68
N GLY A 494 12.22 -6.82 1.61
CA GLY A 494 11.72 -6.88 0.25
C GLY A 494 11.43 -5.52 -0.36
N ALA A 495 11.37 -5.50 -1.70
CA ALA A 495 11.30 -4.27 -2.47
C ALA A 495 9.87 -3.76 -2.74
N GLY A 496 8.91 -4.67 -2.88
CA GLY A 496 7.51 -4.39 -3.19
C GLY A 496 6.60 -4.36 -1.96
N ALA A 497 5.35 -4.77 -2.15
CA ALA A 497 4.36 -4.97 -1.10
C ALA A 497 3.32 -6.01 -1.55
N TRP A 498 3.07 -7.04 -0.75
CA TRP A 498 2.05 -8.05 -1.04
C TRP A 498 0.65 -7.53 -0.70
N GLY A 499 -0.32 -7.71 -1.61
CA GLY A 499 -1.70 -7.30 -1.40
C GLY A 499 -1.85 -5.78 -1.26
N PRO A 500 -2.09 -5.21 -0.06
CA PRO A 500 -2.12 -3.75 0.14
C PRO A 500 -0.82 -3.06 -0.28
N PRO A 501 -0.85 -2.11 -1.25
CA PRO A 501 0.31 -1.28 -1.60
C PRO A 501 0.51 -0.20 -0.52
N VAL A 502 0.84 -0.63 0.69
CA VAL A 502 0.88 0.19 1.90
C VAL A 502 1.94 -0.40 2.84
N ARG A 503 2.96 0.37 3.22
CA ARG A 503 4.00 -0.07 4.17
C ARG A 503 4.16 0.90 5.33
N VAL A 504 4.04 0.40 6.57
CA VAL A 504 4.01 1.21 7.79
C VAL A 504 4.81 0.50 8.89
N GLY A 505 5.84 1.15 9.42
CA GLY A 505 6.81 0.53 10.35
C GLY A 505 7.83 -0.40 9.68
N ALA A 506 7.54 -0.89 8.46
CA ALA A 506 8.40 -1.78 7.70
C ALA A 506 8.67 -1.23 6.29
N PRO A 507 9.60 -0.26 6.12
CA PRO A 507 9.95 0.29 4.81
C PRO A 507 10.60 -0.77 3.91
N SER A 508 10.31 -0.73 2.61
CA SER A 508 10.90 -1.63 1.62
C SER A 508 12.39 -1.34 1.39
N ASP A 509 13.15 -2.39 1.09
CA ASP A 509 14.58 -2.29 0.82
C ASP A 509 15.08 -3.16 -0.34
N ILE A 510 16.19 -2.70 -0.90
CA ILE A 510 17.17 -3.48 -1.67
C ILE A 510 18.45 -3.37 -0.83
N THR A 511 19.14 -4.47 -0.55
CA THR A 511 20.33 -4.44 0.31
C THR A 511 21.57 -4.89 -0.45
N VAL A 512 22.57 -4.02 -0.53
CA VAL A 512 23.91 -4.41 -0.93
C VAL A 512 24.58 -5.08 0.27
N VAL A 513 24.77 -6.39 0.18
CA VAL A 513 25.53 -7.20 1.12
C VAL A 513 26.97 -7.23 0.63
N GLU A 514 27.88 -6.65 1.40
CA GLU A 514 29.30 -6.61 1.13
C GLU A 514 30.01 -7.70 1.94
N LEU A 515 30.65 -8.65 1.27
CA LEU A 515 31.32 -9.78 1.92
C LEU A 515 32.72 -9.37 2.39
N ALA A 516 33.02 -9.55 3.68
CA ALA A 516 34.32 -9.26 4.25
C ALA A 516 35.06 -10.54 4.65
N SER A 517 36.24 -10.75 4.07
CA SER A 517 37.18 -11.78 4.55
C SER A 517 37.81 -11.32 5.85
N ARG A 518 38.10 -12.25 6.76
CA ARG A 518 38.80 -11.98 8.03
C ARG A 518 40.32 -11.86 7.89
N ASP A 519 40.87 -12.30 6.75
CA ASP A 519 42.31 -12.36 6.47
C ASP A 519 42.77 -11.22 5.53
N ALA A 520 42.04 -10.10 5.54
CA ALA A 520 42.07 -9.04 4.53
C ALA A 520 43.16 -7.98 4.72
#